data_AF-A0A1G2GUV9-F1
#
_entry.id   AF-A0A1G2GUV9-F1
#
_cell.length_a   1.000
_cell.length_b   1.000
_cell.length_c   1.000
_cell.angle_alpha   90.00
_cell.angle_beta   90.00
_cell.angle_gamma   90.00
#
_symmetry.space_group_name_H-M   'P 1'
#
loop_
_entity.id
_entity.type
_entity.pdbx_description
1 polymer ?
#
loop_
_entity_poly.entity_id
_entity_poly.type
_entity_poly.pdbx_seq_one_letter_code
_entity_poly.pdbx_strand_id
1 'polypeptide(L)' 'MDQTQTQGKTCPCPHHKMTPILVVLIGVDFLLGAFNILTPETVQIIWPILVIIGGLTKLNEGRCKCC' A
#
# COMPACT_ATOMS: atom_id res chain seq x y z
N MET A 1 -10.28 38.73 -9.57
CA MET A 1 -9.61 37.47 -9.96
C MET A 1 -8.96 36.95 -8.70
N ASP A 2 -9.61 36.02 -8.01
CA ASP A 2 -9.04 35.44 -6.79
C ASP A 2 -9.04 33.92 -6.96
N GLN A 3 -7.87 33.38 -7.31
CA GLN A 3 -7.65 31.96 -7.47
C GLN A 3 -7.34 31.36 -6.11
N THR A 4 -8.37 30.93 -5.38
CA THR A 4 -8.18 30.14 -4.16
C THR A 4 -7.70 28.75 -4.56
N GLN A 5 -6.39 28.60 -4.66
CA GLN A 5 -5.73 27.32 -4.91
C GLN A 5 -6.02 26.37 -3.74
N THR A 6 -6.84 25.34 -3.98
CA THR A 6 -6.94 24.16 -3.13
C THR A 6 -5.59 23.45 -3.10
N GLN A 7 -4.70 23.86 -2.19
CA GLN A 7 -3.48 23.13 -1.88
C GLN A 7 -3.89 21.75 -1.33
N GLY A 8 -3.78 20.72 -2.17
CA GLY A 8 -3.93 19.33 -1.75
C GLY A 8 -2.93 19.04 -0.64
N LYS A 9 -3.42 18.87 0.58
CA LYS A 9 -2.60 18.56 1.76
C LYS A 9 -1.98 17.17 1.57
N THR A 10 -0.80 17.09 0.97
CA THR A 10 0.00 15.86 0.95
C THR A 10 0.50 15.62 2.37
N CYS A 11 -0.11 14.69 3.11
CA CYS A 11 0.46 14.32 4.40
C CYS A 11 1.81 13.62 4.17
N PRO A 12 2.90 14.06 4.82
CA PRO A 12 4.20 13.39 4.73
C PRO A 12 4.23 12.06 5.51
N CYS A 13 3.19 11.78 6.30
CA CYS A 13 3.14 10.64 7.18
C CYS A 13 3.15 9.30 6.39
N PRO A 14 3.99 8.32 6.79
CA PRO A 14 4.15 7.07 6.05
C PRO A 14 2.86 6.28 5.82
N HIS A 15 1.85 6.45 6.68
CA HIS A 15 0.61 5.68 6.61
C HIS A 15 -0.18 5.91 5.30
N HIS A 16 -0.19 7.14 4.75
CA HIS A 16 -0.86 7.37 3.46
C HIS A 16 -0.04 6.88 2.27
N LYS A 17 1.28 6.72 2.42
CA LYS A 17 2.14 6.09 1.41
C LYS A 17 2.10 4.56 1.49
N MET A 18 1.63 4.00 2.59
CA MET A 18 1.63 2.55 2.81
C MET A 18 0.67 1.83 1.86
N THR A 19 -0.54 2.37 1.66
CA THR A 19 -1.54 1.78 0.75
C THR A 19 -1.00 1.62 -0.68
N PRO A 20 -0.49 2.68 -1.36
CA PRO A 20 0.03 2.50 -2.71
C PRO A 20 1.25 1.58 -2.77
N ILE A 21 2.12 1.59 -1.74
CA ILE A 21 3.26 0.66 -1.67
C ILE A 21 2.78 -0.80 -1.63
N LEU A 22 1.78 -1.11 -0.80
CA LEU A 22 1.23 -2.46 -0.70
C LEU A 22 0.62 -2.94 -2.02
N VAL A 23 -0.09 -2.07 -2.73
CA VAL A 23 -0.63 -2.39 -4.06
C VAL A 23 0.49 -2.72 -5.04
N VAL A 24 1.58 -1.94 -5.04
CA VAL A 24 2.76 -2.22 -5.89
C VAL A 24 3.39 -3.56 -5.53
N LEU A 25 3.58 -3.85 -4.23
CA LEU A 25 4.19 -5.11 -3.79
C LEU A 25 3.34 -6.32 -4.18
N ILE A 26 2.01 -6.24 -4.05
CA ILE A 26 1.10 -7.30 -4.49
C ILE A 26 1.24 -7.52 -6.00
N GLY A 27 1.26 -6.44 -6.80
CA GLY A 27 1.46 -6.55 -8.25
C GLY A 27 2.80 -7.18 -8.62
N VAL A 28 3.88 -6.81 -7.93
CA VAL A 28 5.22 -7.40 -8.14
C VAL A 28 5.23 -8.89 -7.79
N ASP A 29 4.63 -9.29 -6.67
CA ASP A 29 4.56 -10.70 -6.24
C ASP A 29 3.90 -11.58 -7.32
N PHE A 30 2.72 -11.18 -7.81
CA PHE A 30 2.04 -11.90 -8.89
C PHE A 30 2.81 -11.87 -10.21
N LEU A 31 3.47 -10.76 -10.55
CA LEU A 31 4.28 -10.66 -11.77
C LEU A 31 5.48 -11.61 -11.73
N LEU A 32 6.17 -11.71 -10.59
CA LEU A 32 7.27 -12.64 -10.40
C LEU A 32 6.80 -14.10 -10.45
N GLY A 33 5.61 -14.39 -9.92
CA GLY A 33 4.95 -15.69 -10.11
C GLY A 33 4.68 -16.01 -11.58
N ALA A 34 4.16 -15.04 -12.34
CA ALA A 34 3.86 -15.23 -13.76
C ALA A 34 5.12 -15.49 -14.62
N PHE A 35 6.27 -14.94 -14.23
CA PHE A 35 7.56 -15.22 -14.87
C PHE A 35 8.24 -16.50 -14.37
N ASN A 36 7.59 -17.29 -13.50
CA ASN A 36 8.17 -18.46 -12.84
C ASN A 36 9.48 -18.15 -12.09
N ILE A 37 9.66 -16.90 -11.64
CA ILE A 37 10.78 -16.51 -10.79
C ILE A 37 10.50 -16.97 -9.35
N LEU A 38 9.24 -16.88 -8.91
CA LEU A 38 8.77 -17.41 -7.63
C LEU A 38 7.97 -18.69 -7.86
N THR A 39 8.06 -19.64 -6.93
CA THR A 39 7.21 -20.84 -6.98
C THR A 39 5.76 -20.47 -6.66
N PRO A 40 4.78 -21.28 -7.11
CA PRO A 40 3.38 -21.08 -6.76
C PRO A 40 3.14 -21.05 -5.24
N GLU A 41 3.84 -21.89 -4.46
CA GLU A 41 3.72 -21.86 -3.00
C GLU A 41 4.23 -20.54 -2.41
N THR A 42 5.31 -20.00 -2.98
CA THR A 42 5.91 -18.74 -2.51
C THR A 42 4.95 -17.57 -2.69
N VAL A 43 4.36 -17.43 -3.88
CA VAL A 43 3.34 -16.40 -4.16
C VAL A 43 2.13 -16.58 -3.24
N GLN A 44 1.64 -17.82 -3.08
CA GLN A 44 0.52 -18.14 -2.19
C GLN A 44 0.76 -17.77 -0.72
N ILE A 45 2.02 -17.66 -0.29
CA ILE A 45 2.40 -17.23 1.06
C ILE A 45 2.61 -15.71 1.14
N ILE A 46 3.18 -15.08 0.11
CA ILE A 46 3.53 -13.65 0.15
C ILE A 46 2.28 -12.76 0.08
N TRP A 47 1.38 -12.98 -0.88
CA TRP A 47 0.22 -12.08 -1.04
C TRP A 47 -0.69 -12.00 0.21
N PRO A 48 -0.99 -13.08 0.96
CA PRO A 48 -1.77 -12.98 2.19
C PRO A 48 -1.04 -12.19 3.28
N ILE A 49 0.28 -12.33 3.38
CA ILE A 49 1.10 -11.54 4.33
C ILE A 49 0.97 -10.05 3.99
N LEU A 50 1.08 -9.67 2.72
CA LEU A 50 0.91 -8.29 2.27
C LEU A 50 -0.50 -7.75 2.59
N VAL A 51 -1.54 -8.57 2.42
CA VAL A 51 -2.92 -8.22 2.80
C VAL A 51 -3.06 -8.02 4.30
N ILE A 52 -2.47 -8.89 5.13
CA ILE A 52 -2.49 -8.75 6.59
C ILE A 52 -1.82 -7.46 7.03
N ILE A 53 -0.64 -7.15 6.48
CA ILE A 53 0.05 -5.88 6.76
C ILE A 53 -0.84 -4.69 6.35
N GLY A 54 -1.50 -4.75 5.19
CA GLY A 54 -2.48 -3.76 4.76
C GLY A 54 -3.61 -3.56 5.76
N GLY A 55 -4.23 -4.65 6.21
CA GLY A 55 -5.26 -4.62 7.25
C GLY A 55 -4.77 -3.97 8.55
N LEU A 56 -3.58 -4.34 9.02
CA LEU A 56 -2.97 -3.76 10.23
C LEU A 56 -2.70 -2.26 10.08
N THR A 57 -2.28 -1.81 8.89
CA THR A 57 -2.05 -0.38 8.65
C THR A 57 -3.36 0.40 8.66
N LYS A 58 -4.41 -0.17 8.06
CA LYS A 58 -5.78 0.39 8.07
C LYS A 58 -6.36 0.52 9.47
N LEU A 59 -6.17 -0.49 10.32
CA LEU A 59 -6.60 -0.44 11.73
C LEU A 59 -5.92 0.68 12.53
N ASN A 60 -4.73 1.11 12.12
CA ASN A 60 -3.97 2.17 12.78
C ASN A 60 -4.21 3.58 12.18
N GLU A 61 -4.98 3.72 11.09
CA GLU A 61 -5.22 5.02 10.42
C GLU A 61 -5.91 6.03 11.35
N GLY A 62 -6.83 5.59 12.20
CA GLY A 62 -7.52 6.46 13.17
C GLY A 62 -6.64 7.04 14.29
N ARG A 63 -5.34 6.68 14.33
CA ARG A 63 -4.37 7.20 15.31
C ARG A 63 -3.49 8.32 14.75
N CYS A 64 -3.55 8.63 13.45
CA CYS A 64 -2.81 9.76 12.87
C CYS A 64 -3.60 11.06 13.07
N LYS A 65 -2.94 12.14 13.50
CA LYS A 65 -3.54 13.52 13.56
C LYS A 65 -3.72 14.17 12.18
N CYS A 66 -3.56 13.38 11.14
CA CYS A 66 -3.29 13.78 9.77
C CYS A 66 -4.52 13.67 8.88
N CYS A 67 -5.57 13.07 9.43
CA CYS A 67 -6.85 12.76 8.83
C CYS A 67 -7.94 13.40 9.68
#